data_AF-A0A524C9F3-F1
#
_entry.id   AF-A0A524C9F3-F1
#
_cell.length_a   1.000
_cell.length_b   1.000
_cell.length_c   1.000
_cell.angle_alpha   90.00
_cell.angle_beta   90.00
_cell.angle_gamma   90.00
#
_symmetry.space_group_name_H-M   'P 1'
#
loop_
_entity.id
_entity.type
_entity.pdbx_description
1 polymer ?
#
loop_
_entity_poly.entity_id
_entity_poly.type
_entity_poly.pdbx_seq_one_letter_code
_entity_poly.pdbx_strand_id
1 'polypeptide(L)'
;MSQDNTNHKSQTSFRDLQSAIDSARDKRDDLNQKTKEYINTLQELESKIENVITLAKKKYKKKRDHWNNRVAKLKDKKIEYKNLLHDIIGEKRNLEQEIKQNKGQFIPTKKIDNKIDGLERRIETENLSLSEENAIIDQISELAKQKNDQFDVDKSQDLLKKEKQIEIVKINLNKIYEQLEKWSNKSQDYHNKMLAAYDKANELKDKKKEIEEKLIEN
;
A
#
# COMPACT_ATOMS: atom_id res chain seq x y z
N MET A 1 -50.72 -41.75 -82.90
CA MET A 1 -49.58 -42.40 -82.23
C MET A 1 -48.37 -42.14 -83.09
N SER A 2 -47.44 -41.29 -82.65
CA SER A 2 -45.99 -41.48 -82.79
C SER A 2 -45.30 -40.29 -82.13
N GLN A 3 -44.38 -40.62 -81.23
CA GLN A 3 -43.85 -39.80 -80.17
C GLN A 3 -42.85 -38.77 -80.72
N ASP A 4 -43.09 -37.50 -80.44
CA ASP A 4 -42.01 -36.52 -80.32
C ASP A 4 -41.22 -36.89 -79.06
N ASN A 5 -40.01 -37.42 -79.25
CA ASN A 5 -39.07 -37.58 -78.15
C ASN A 5 -37.78 -36.83 -78.50
N THR A 6 -37.70 -35.66 -77.90
CA THR A 6 -36.64 -34.66 -77.96
C THR A 6 -35.27 -35.25 -77.62
N ASN A 7 -34.38 -35.29 -78.60
CA ASN A 7 -32.97 -35.64 -78.40
C ASN A 7 -32.11 -34.37 -78.39
N HIS A 8 -32.18 -33.59 -77.30
CA HIS A 8 -31.22 -32.51 -77.05
C HIS A 8 -30.02 -33.08 -76.29
N LYS A 9 -29.07 -33.71 -77.01
CA LYS A 9 -27.70 -33.86 -76.52
C LYS A 9 -26.91 -32.63 -76.94
N SER A 10 -26.74 -31.70 -76.01
CA SER A 10 -25.90 -30.51 -76.17
C SER A 10 -24.47 -30.92 -76.52
N GLN A 11 -24.02 -30.62 -77.74
CA GLN A 11 -22.62 -30.74 -78.15
C GLN A 11 -21.83 -29.57 -77.56
N THR A 12 -21.31 -29.73 -76.34
CA THR A 12 -20.32 -28.80 -75.77
C THR A 12 -19.00 -28.98 -76.53
N SER A 13 -18.45 -27.90 -77.11
CA SER A 13 -17.20 -27.97 -77.87
C SER A 13 -16.00 -28.23 -76.94
N PHE A 14 -14.97 -28.94 -77.41
CA PHE A 14 -13.72 -29.15 -76.67
C PHE A 14 -13.10 -27.83 -76.19
N ARG A 15 -13.23 -26.75 -76.99
CA ARG A 15 -12.80 -25.40 -76.61
C ARG A 15 -13.59 -24.83 -75.43
N ASP A 16 -14.89 -25.07 -75.37
CA ASP A 16 -15.75 -24.59 -74.29
C ASP A 16 -15.43 -25.31 -72.98
N LEU A 17 -15.17 -26.63 -73.07
CA LEU A 17 -14.69 -27.43 -71.93
C LEU A 17 -13.32 -26.95 -71.43
N GLN A 18 -12.38 -26.65 -72.35
CA GLN A 18 -11.07 -26.13 -71.99
C GLN A 18 -11.18 -24.77 -71.27
N SER A 19 -12.00 -23.85 -71.79
CA SER A 19 -12.24 -22.55 -71.16
C SER A 19 -12.92 -22.69 -69.79
N ALA A 20 -13.86 -23.62 -69.64
CA ALA A 20 -14.50 -23.91 -68.35
C ALA A 20 -13.50 -24.49 -67.33
N ILE A 21 -12.59 -25.37 -67.76
CA ILE A 21 -11.53 -25.93 -66.92
C ILE A 21 -10.57 -24.84 -66.45
N ASP A 22 -10.15 -23.95 -67.36
CA ASP A 22 -9.22 -22.89 -67.01
C ASP A 22 -9.88 -21.85 -66.07
N SER A 23 -11.14 -21.47 -66.31
CA SER A 23 -11.90 -20.63 -65.37
C SER A 23 -12.10 -21.29 -63.99
N ALA A 24 -12.32 -22.61 -63.96
CA ALA A 24 -12.43 -23.35 -62.70
C ALA A 24 -11.09 -23.42 -61.95
N ARG A 25 -9.96 -23.56 -62.66
CA ARG A 25 -8.61 -23.50 -62.09
C ARG A 25 -8.31 -22.12 -61.50
N ASP A 26 -8.60 -21.06 -62.22
CA ASP A 26 -8.39 -19.69 -61.75
C ASP A 26 -9.21 -19.40 -60.49
N LYS A 27 -10.48 -19.81 -60.46
CA LYS A 27 -11.34 -19.70 -59.27
C LYS A 27 -10.80 -20.51 -58.09
N ARG A 28 -10.34 -21.73 -58.33
CA ARG A 28 -9.71 -22.57 -57.29
C ARG A 28 -8.47 -21.90 -56.72
N ASP A 29 -7.63 -21.33 -57.56
CA ASP A 29 -6.37 -20.73 -57.14
C ASP A 29 -6.61 -19.42 -56.36
N ASP A 30 -7.58 -18.60 -56.77
CA ASP A 30 -8.03 -17.42 -56.00
C ASP A 30 -8.60 -17.80 -54.62
N LEU A 31 -9.48 -18.82 -54.56
CA LEU A 31 -10.04 -19.30 -53.29
C LEU A 31 -8.96 -19.90 -52.37
N ASN A 32 -7.98 -20.62 -52.94
CA ASN A 32 -6.85 -21.14 -52.19
C ASN A 32 -5.96 -20.02 -51.65
N GLN A 33 -5.75 -18.95 -52.42
CA GLN A 33 -4.98 -17.79 -51.96
C GLN A 33 -5.70 -17.09 -50.80
N LYS A 34 -7.00 -16.80 -50.93
CA LYS A 34 -7.81 -16.21 -49.86
C LYS A 34 -7.82 -17.08 -48.60
N THR A 35 -7.96 -18.39 -48.76
CA THR A 35 -7.88 -19.35 -47.64
C THR A 35 -6.53 -19.25 -46.92
N LYS A 36 -5.41 -19.16 -47.65
CA LYS A 36 -4.08 -18.98 -47.03
C LYS A 36 -3.97 -17.65 -46.28
N GLU A 37 -4.49 -16.57 -46.84
CA GLU A 37 -4.50 -15.25 -46.18
C GLU A 37 -5.32 -15.28 -44.87
N TYR A 38 -6.49 -15.92 -44.89
CA TYR A 38 -7.29 -16.13 -43.69
C TYR A 38 -6.57 -16.98 -42.64
N ILE A 39 -5.94 -18.09 -43.03
CA ILE A 39 -5.18 -18.94 -42.10
C ILE A 39 -4.04 -18.15 -41.45
N ASN A 40 -3.27 -17.40 -42.24
CA ASN A 40 -2.16 -16.59 -41.72
C ASN A 40 -2.65 -15.52 -40.74
N THR A 41 -3.74 -14.81 -41.08
CA THR A 41 -4.31 -13.78 -40.20
C THR A 41 -4.88 -14.37 -38.90
N LEU A 42 -5.49 -15.54 -38.95
CA LEU A 42 -5.95 -16.26 -37.75
C LEU A 42 -4.79 -16.67 -36.85
N GLN A 43 -3.72 -17.22 -37.40
CA GLN A 43 -2.51 -17.59 -36.65
C GLN A 43 -1.87 -16.36 -35.99
N GLU A 44 -1.79 -15.24 -36.70
CA GLU A 44 -1.31 -13.98 -36.13
C GLU A 44 -2.20 -13.49 -34.97
N LEU A 45 -3.52 -13.57 -35.12
CA LEU A 45 -4.45 -13.16 -34.07
C LEU A 45 -4.35 -14.06 -32.86
N GLU A 46 -4.21 -15.38 -33.02
CA GLU A 46 -3.99 -16.32 -31.92
C GLU A 46 -2.71 -15.99 -31.15
N SER A 47 -1.60 -15.78 -31.87
CA SER A 47 -0.35 -15.38 -31.25
C SER A 47 -0.49 -14.06 -30.48
N LYS A 48 -1.17 -13.06 -31.07
CA LYS A 48 -1.43 -11.77 -30.41
C LYS A 48 -2.29 -11.95 -29.15
N ILE A 49 -3.36 -12.75 -29.20
CA ILE A 49 -4.22 -13.06 -28.05
C ILE A 49 -3.42 -13.72 -26.93
N GLU A 50 -2.64 -14.76 -27.26
CA GLU A 50 -1.83 -15.47 -26.27
C GLU A 50 -0.78 -14.57 -25.61
N ASN A 51 -0.12 -13.72 -26.41
CA ASN A 51 0.85 -12.76 -25.92
C ASN A 51 0.22 -11.75 -24.96
N VAL A 52 -0.95 -11.21 -25.30
CA VAL A 52 -1.67 -10.23 -24.46
C VAL A 52 -2.14 -10.87 -23.15
N ILE A 53 -2.71 -12.08 -23.21
CA ILE A 53 -3.13 -12.82 -22.01
C ILE A 53 -1.92 -13.15 -21.11
N THR A 54 -0.82 -13.57 -21.72
CA THR A 54 0.42 -13.88 -21.01
C THR A 54 1.00 -12.64 -20.35
N LEU A 55 0.97 -11.48 -21.02
CA LEU A 55 1.39 -10.20 -20.48
C LEU A 55 0.54 -9.82 -19.26
N ALA A 56 -0.79 -9.94 -19.35
CA ALA A 56 -1.72 -9.67 -18.26
C ALA A 56 -1.43 -10.55 -17.03
N LYS A 57 -1.32 -11.88 -17.24
CA LYS A 57 -1.11 -12.86 -16.16
C LYS A 57 0.29 -12.81 -15.57
N LYS A 58 1.34 -12.79 -16.40
CA LYS A 58 2.73 -12.90 -15.91
C LYS A 58 3.30 -11.56 -15.46
N LYS A 59 2.98 -10.44 -16.12
CA LYS A 59 3.55 -9.14 -15.75
C LYS A 59 2.61 -8.33 -14.87
N TYR A 60 1.38 -8.06 -15.31
CA TYR A 60 0.52 -7.12 -14.59
C TYR A 60 -0.03 -7.69 -13.29
N LYS A 61 -0.56 -8.92 -13.31
CA LYS A 61 -1.05 -9.60 -12.09
C LYS A 61 0.05 -9.73 -11.04
N LYS A 62 1.23 -10.25 -11.40
CA LYS A 62 2.36 -10.39 -10.46
C LYS A 62 2.78 -9.06 -9.84
N LYS A 63 2.86 -7.99 -10.63
CA LYS A 63 3.22 -6.66 -10.13
C LYS A 63 2.14 -6.09 -9.21
N ARG A 64 0.86 -6.23 -9.59
CA ARG A 64 -0.28 -5.84 -8.72
C ARG A 64 -0.21 -6.57 -7.39
N ASP A 65 -0.03 -7.89 -7.40
CA ASP A 65 0.01 -8.71 -6.18
C ASP A 65 1.20 -8.34 -5.29
N HIS A 66 2.36 -8.04 -5.89
CA HIS A 66 3.53 -7.51 -5.17
C HIS A 66 3.24 -6.17 -4.46
N TRP A 67 2.61 -5.22 -5.15
CA TRP A 67 2.27 -3.93 -4.55
C TRP A 67 1.16 -4.06 -3.50
N ASN A 68 0.17 -4.94 -3.71
CA ASN A 68 -0.86 -5.22 -2.71
C ASN A 68 -0.27 -5.81 -1.42
N ASN A 69 0.67 -6.75 -1.53
CA ASN A 69 1.35 -7.30 -0.36
C ASN A 69 2.12 -6.19 0.39
N ARG A 70 2.80 -5.31 -0.34
CA ARG A 70 3.48 -4.15 0.26
C ARG A 70 2.51 -3.18 0.95
N VAL A 71 1.35 -2.90 0.35
CA VAL A 71 0.30 -2.07 0.96
C VAL A 71 -0.26 -2.72 2.22
N ALA A 72 -0.49 -4.04 2.22
CA ALA A 72 -0.93 -4.77 3.40
C ALA A 72 0.07 -4.62 4.56
N LYS A 73 1.36 -4.90 4.30
CA LYS A 73 2.43 -4.72 5.30
C LYS A 73 2.52 -3.29 5.83
N LEU A 74 2.28 -2.27 4.99
CA LEU A 74 2.24 -0.88 5.47
C LEU A 74 1.01 -0.58 6.32
N LYS A 75 -0.14 -1.19 6.02
CA LYS A 75 -1.34 -1.04 6.86
C LYS A 75 -1.11 -1.63 8.25
N ASP A 76 -0.45 -2.78 8.34
CA ASP A 76 -0.09 -3.40 9.62
C ASP A 76 0.85 -2.48 10.41
N LYS A 77 1.93 -2.01 9.78
CA LYS A 77 2.83 -1.02 10.39
C LYS A 77 2.11 0.26 10.79
N LYS A 78 1.19 0.76 9.98
CA LYS A 78 0.40 1.95 10.33
C LYS A 78 -0.36 1.74 11.63
N ILE A 79 -0.95 0.57 11.84
CA ILE A 79 -1.66 0.21 13.07
C ILE A 79 -0.67 0.16 14.24
N GLU A 80 0.47 -0.51 14.07
CA GLU A 80 1.53 -0.57 15.08
C GLU A 80 2.00 0.82 15.52
N TYR A 81 2.33 1.71 14.58
CA TYR A 81 2.78 3.07 14.89
C TYR A 81 1.66 3.94 15.48
N LYS A 82 0.39 3.70 15.13
CA LYS A 82 -0.74 4.39 15.74
C LYS A 82 -0.93 3.98 17.20
N ASN A 83 -0.79 2.68 17.49
CA ASN A 83 -0.83 2.16 18.86
C ASN A 83 0.35 2.71 19.66
N LEU A 84 1.56 2.64 19.11
CA LEU A 84 2.76 3.20 19.74
C LEU A 84 2.59 4.70 20.04
N LEU A 85 2.02 5.47 19.11
CA LEU A 85 1.74 6.89 19.34
C LEU A 85 0.74 7.10 20.48
N HIS A 86 -0.32 6.29 20.52
CA HIS A 86 -1.31 6.35 21.58
C HIS A 86 -0.69 6.04 22.95
N ASP A 87 0.15 5.02 23.02
CA ASP A 87 0.83 4.60 24.24
C ASP A 87 1.78 5.69 24.75
N ILE A 88 2.63 6.26 23.88
CA ILE A 88 3.55 7.34 24.26
C ILE A 88 2.79 8.60 24.70
N ILE A 89 1.66 8.93 24.05
CA ILE A 89 0.80 10.04 24.48
C ILE A 89 0.17 9.75 25.85
N GLY A 90 -0.25 8.51 26.10
CA GLY A 90 -0.76 8.07 27.39
C GLY A 90 0.29 8.22 28.50
N GLU A 91 1.49 7.71 28.25
CA GLU A 91 2.63 7.85 29.17
C GLU A 91 2.99 9.32 29.44
N LYS A 92 3.01 10.16 28.39
CA LYS A 92 3.23 11.60 28.55
C LYS A 92 2.17 12.23 29.45
N ARG A 93 0.88 11.90 29.27
CA ARG A 93 -0.22 12.43 30.10
C ARG A 93 -0.10 11.99 31.56
N ASN A 94 0.31 10.74 31.80
CA ASN A 94 0.52 10.22 33.15
C ASN A 94 1.67 10.97 33.84
N LEU A 95 2.80 11.17 33.14
CA LEU A 95 3.92 11.98 33.63
C LEU A 95 3.50 13.43 33.92
N GLU A 96 2.70 14.05 33.05
CA GLU A 96 2.16 15.39 33.29
C GLU A 96 1.24 15.45 34.52
N GLN A 97 0.42 14.41 34.74
CA GLN A 97 -0.42 14.30 35.93
C GLN A 97 0.41 14.13 37.21
N GLU A 98 1.42 13.27 37.20
CA GLU A 98 2.34 13.09 38.33
C GLU A 98 3.04 14.40 38.70
N ILE A 99 3.58 15.11 37.69
CA ILE A 99 4.21 16.43 37.90
C ILE A 99 3.21 17.41 38.50
N LYS A 100 1.95 17.41 38.01
CA LYS A 100 0.91 18.32 38.51
C LYS A 100 0.47 17.99 39.94
N GLN A 101 0.37 16.70 40.30
CA GLN A 101 0.07 16.26 41.66
C GLN A 101 1.20 16.64 42.63
N ASN A 102 2.46 16.51 42.21
CA ASN A 102 3.62 16.91 43.00
C ASN A 102 3.75 18.43 43.17
N LYS A 103 3.29 19.24 42.20
CA LYS A 103 3.30 20.71 42.29
C LYS A 103 2.43 21.29 43.42
N GLY A 104 1.48 20.54 43.98
CA GLY A 104 0.75 20.92 45.19
C GLY A 104 1.60 20.94 46.47
N GLN A 105 2.79 20.33 46.45
CA GLN A 105 3.75 20.21 47.55
C GLN A 105 5.13 20.81 47.20
N PHE A 106 5.20 21.68 46.18
CA PHE A 106 6.45 22.31 45.77
C PHE A 106 6.77 23.54 46.64
N ILE A 107 7.64 23.36 47.63
CA ILE A 107 8.29 24.47 48.36
C ILE A 107 9.60 24.78 47.61
N PRO A 108 9.83 26.00 47.11
CA PRO A 108 11.08 26.33 46.40
C PRO A 108 12.31 25.92 47.20
N THR A 109 13.25 25.23 46.56
CA THR A 109 14.47 24.67 47.20
C THR A 109 15.23 25.71 48.02
N LYS A 110 15.29 26.95 47.52
CA LYS A 110 15.92 28.09 48.20
C LYS A 110 15.22 28.51 49.51
N LYS A 111 13.91 28.28 49.64
CA LYS A 111 13.16 28.50 50.88
C LYS A 111 13.34 27.35 51.88
N ILE A 112 13.55 26.12 51.39
CA ILE A 112 13.91 24.98 52.23
C ILE A 112 15.32 25.20 52.79
N ASP A 113 16.28 25.61 51.94
CA ASP A 113 17.65 25.91 52.35
C ASP A 113 17.70 27.05 53.38
N ASN A 114 17.01 28.17 53.13
CA ASN A 114 16.94 29.26 54.12
C ASN A 114 16.28 28.84 55.45
N LYS A 115 15.37 27.86 55.42
CA LYS A 115 14.77 27.31 56.65
C LYS A 115 15.74 26.40 57.37
N ILE A 116 16.48 25.55 56.66
CA ILE A 116 17.54 24.69 57.22
C ILE A 116 18.62 25.57 57.84
N ASP A 117 19.17 26.56 57.11
CA ASP A 117 20.16 27.51 57.63
C ASP A 117 19.66 28.27 58.86
N GLY A 118 18.37 28.64 58.89
CA GLY A 118 17.75 29.31 60.03
C GLY A 118 17.64 28.40 61.26
N LEU A 119 17.32 27.12 61.05
CA LEU A 119 17.24 26.11 62.10
C LEU A 119 18.64 25.74 62.62
N GLU A 120 19.64 25.64 61.73
CA GLU A 120 21.05 25.40 62.07
C GLU A 120 21.63 26.56 62.88
N ARG A 121 21.42 27.82 62.45
CA ARG A 121 21.84 28.99 63.22
C ARG A 121 21.20 29.04 64.60
N ARG A 122 19.96 28.57 64.72
CA ARG A 122 19.23 28.56 65.97
C ARG A 122 19.81 27.55 66.96
N ILE A 123 20.26 26.38 66.47
CA ILE A 123 21.07 25.43 67.23
C ILE A 123 22.40 26.07 67.66
N GLU A 124 23.07 26.82 66.77
CA GLU A 124 24.39 27.40 67.05
C GLU A 124 24.37 28.62 67.99
N THR A 125 23.27 29.36 68.06
CA THR A 125 23.23 30.68 68.75
C THR A 125 22.31 30.74 69.97
N GLU A 126 21.35 29.82 70.10
CA GLU A 126 20.44 29.77 71.25
C GLU A 126 20.85 28.63 72.21
N ASN A 127 20.83 28.88 73.53
CA ASN A 127 21.01 27.83 74.53
C ASN A 127 19.72 26.99 74.64
N LEU A 128 19.56 26.06 73.71
CA LEU A 128 18.43 25.14 73.64
C LEU A 128 18.66 23.95 74.57
N SER A 129 17.57 23.33 75.04
CA SER A 129 17.67 22.04 75.73
C SER A 129 17.93 20.91 74.72
N LEU A 130 18.56 19.82 75.18
CA LEU A 130 18.80 18.60 74.38
C LEU A 130 17.53 18.06 73.67
N SER A 131 16.34 18.27 74.24
CA SER A 131 15.08 17.85 73.62
C SER A 131 14.66 18.75 72.45
N GLU A 132 14.98 20.04 72.53
CA GLU A 132 14.64 21.03 71.50
C GLU A 132 15.62 20.96 70.33
N GLU A 133 16.91 20.74 70.61
CA GLU A 133 17.92 20.45 69.58
C GLU A 133 17.54 19.22 68.75
N ASN A 134 17.17 18.11 69.40
CA ASN A 134 16.76 16.90 68.68
C ASN A 134 15.51 17.13 67.82
N ALA A 135 14.52 17.90 68.31
CA ALA A 135 13.34 18.24 67.53
C ALA A 135 13.65 19.12 66.31
N ILE A 136 14.65 20.00 66.41
CA ILE A 136 15.10 20.82 65.28
C ILE A 136 15.89 19.97 64.28
N ILE A 137 16.72 19.05 64.73
CA ILE A 137 17.45 18.10 63.88
C ILE A 137 16.47 17.21 63.10
N ASP A 138 15.40 16.73 63.74
CA ASP A 138 14.34 15.97 63.08
C ASP A 138 13.63 16.80 61.98
N GLN A 139 13.37 18.08 62.23
CA GLN A 139 12.80 18.99 61.23
C GLN A 139 13.76 19.26 60.07
N ILE A 140 15.05 19.41 60.32
CA ILE A 140 16.07 19.55 59.27
C ILE A 140 16.13 18.28 58.42
N SER A 141 16.09 17.10 59.05
CA SER A 141 16.07 15.80 58.37
C SER A 141 14.84 15.64 57.47
N GLU A 142 13.66 16.05 57.93
CA GLU A 142 12.43 15.99 57.16
C GLU A 142 12.41 17.00 55.99
N LEU A 143 12.93 18.22 56.19
CA LEU A 143 13.11 19.22 55.13
C LEU A 143 14.15 18.78 54.08
N ALA A 144 15.23 18.12 54.50
CA ALA A 144 16.23 17.55 53.60
C ALA A 144 15.65 16.39 52.78
N LYS A 145 14.79 15.56 53.38
CA LYS A 145 14.01 14.52 52.68
C LYS A 145 13.09 15.14 51.62
N GLN A 146 12.31 16.15 51.99
CA GLN A 146 11.42 16.88 51.05
C GLN A 146 12.20 17.54 49.90
N LYS A 147 13.40 18.06 50.17
CA LYS A 147 14.29 18.62 49.14
C LYS A 147 14.76 17.56 48.15
N ASN A 148 15.08 16.36 48.64
CA ASN A 148 15.53 15.26 47.79
C ASN A 148 14.37 14.66 46.96
N ASP A 149 13.16 14.67 47.51
CA ASP A 149 11.93 14.26 46.80
C ASP A 149 11.53 15.25 45.68
N GLN A 150 12.01 16.50 45.75
CA GLN A 150 11.80 17.57 44.76
C GLN A 150 12.83 17.59 43.60
N PHE A 151 13.56 16.50 43.33
CA PHE A 151 14.43 16.34 42.15
C PHE A 151 13.63 16.27 40.81
N ASP A 152 12.78 17.26 40.58
CA ASP A 152 11.93 17.53 39.41
C ASP A 152 12.70 17.71 38.07
N VAL A 153 14.04 17.72 38.12
CA VAL A 153 14.90 17.88 36.93
C VAL A 153 14.84 16.65 36.02
N ASP A 154 14.70 15.45 36.57
CA ASP A 154 14.67 14.21 35.77
C ASP A 154 13.33 14.06 35.01
N LYS A 155 12.22 14.41 35.67
CA LYS A 155 10.88 14.35 35.08
C LYS A 155 10.72 15.33 33.90
N SER A 156 11.36 16.50 33.97
CA SER A 156 11.35 17.46 32.85
C SER A 156 12.16 16.97 31.65
N GLN A 157 13.26 16.25 31.86
CA GLN A 157 13.99 15.63 30.75
C GLN A 157 13.21 14.48 30.13
N ASP A 158 12.54 13.67 30.94
CA ASP A 158 11.72 12.56 30.45
C ASP A 158 10.50 13.04 29.66
N LEU A 159 9.87 14.14 30.07
CA LEU A 159 8.83 14.79 29.28
C LEU A 159 9.35 15.21 27.90
N LEU A 160 10.52 15.85 27.84
CA LEU A 160 11.15 16.27 26.58
C LEU A 160 11.52 15.06 25.70
N LYS A 161 11.99 13.95 26.29
CA LYS A 161 12.25 12.70 25.56
C LYS A 161 10.97 12.14 24.96
N LYS A 162 9.86 12.12 25.72
CA LYS A 162 8.55 11.66 25.22
C LYS A 162 8.02 12.55 24.10
N GLU A 163 8.21 13.86 24.19
CA GLU A 163 7.85 14.79 23.10
C GLU A 163 8.62 14.51 21.82
N LYS A 164 9.94 14.32 21.91
CA LYS A 164 10.76 13.91 20.76
C LYS A 164 10.33 12.57 20.18
N GLN A 165 10.00 11.59 21.03
CA GLN A 165 9.48 10.29 20.59
C GLN A 165 8.15 10.43 19.83
N ILE A 166 7.22 11.26 20.33
CA ILE A 166 5.95 11.57 19.66
C ILE A 166 6.21 12.18 18.28
N GLU A 167 7.13 13.14 18.19
CA GLU A 167 7.46 13.80 16.92
C GLU A 167 8.06 12.81 15.90
N ILE A 168 9.01 11.98 16.33
CA ILE A 168 9.60 10.93 15.49
C ILE A 168 8.52 9.95 15.00
N VAL A 169 7.64 9.50 15.88
CA VAL A 169 6.55 8.59 15.53
C VAL A 169 5.57 9.25 14.55
N LYS A 170 5.23 10.54 14.72
CA LYS A 170 4.41 11.31 13.77
C LYS A 170 5.06 11.42 12.39
N ILE A 171 6.36 11.75 12.34
CA ILE A 171 7.11 11.81 11.07
C ILE A 171 7.10 10.46 10.36
N ASN A 172 7.32 9.37 11.11
CA ASN A 172 7.27 8.02 10.55
C ASN A 172 5.85 7.64 10.08
N LEU A 173 4.81 8.04 10.81
CA LEU A 173 3.42 7.84 10.42
C LEU A 173 3.10 8.56 9.11
N ASN A 174 3.54 9.81 8.95
CA ASN A 174 3.38 10.58 7.71
C ASN A 174 4.08 9.91 6.52
N LYS A 175 5.33 9.44 6.72
CA LYS A 175 6.03 8.66 5.69
C LYS A 175 5.28 7.38 5.30
N ILE A 176 4.65 6.70 6.27
CA ILE A 176 3.82 5.52 5.99
C ILE A 176 2.59 5.91 5.14
N TYR A 177 1.92 7.03 5.45
CA TYR A 177 0.80 7.52 4.64
C TYR A 177 1.20 7.82 3.19
N GLU A 178 2.29 8.58 2.99
CA GLU A 178 2.82 8.88 1.65
C GLU A 178 3.18 7.61 0.87
N GLN A 179 3.84 6.65 1.53
CA GLN A 179 4.20 5.37 0.91
C GLN A 179 2.96 4.54 0.58
N LEU A 180 1.95 4.54 1.46
CA LEU A 180 0.71 3.80 1.27
C LEU A 180 -0.07 4.36 0.07
N GLU A 181 -0.18 5.68 -0.05
CA GLU A 181 -0.79 6.33 -1.22
C GLU A 181 -0.02 5.97 -2.50
N LYS A 182 1.31 6.14 -2.49
CA LYS A 182 2.17 5.84 -3.64
C LYS A 182 2.05 4.39 -4.10
N TRP A 183 2.02 3.44 -3.17
CA TRP A 183 1.95 2.02 -3.50
C TRP A 183 0.54 1.57 -3.85
N SER A 184 -0.47 2.16 -3.24
CA SER A 184 -1.88 1.97 -3.61
C SER A 184 -2.11 2.41 -5.06
N ASN A 185 -1.66 3.62 -5.42
CA ASN A 185 -1.77 4.14 -6.78
C ASN A 185 -1.03 3.26 -7.79
N LYS A 186 0.16 2.76 -7.45
CA LYS A 186 0.88 1.80 -8.30
C LYS A 186 0.13 0.49 -8.46
N SER A 187 -0.45 -0.06 -7.39
CA SER A 187 -1.23 -1.29 -7.47
C SER A 187 -2.44 -1.12 -8.39
N GLN A 188 -3.15 0.01 -8.24
CA GLN A 188 -4.31 0.34 -9.05
C GLN A 188 -3.94 0.53 -10.53
N ASP A 189 -2.84 1.21 -10.84
CA ASP A 189 -2.33 1.35 -12.21
C ASP A 189 -2.07 -0.02 -12.86
N TYR A 190 -1.43 -0.96 -12.14
CA TYR A 190 -1.23 -2.31 -12.65
C TYR A 190 -2.54 -3.10 -12.78
N HIS A 191 -3.51 -2.87 -11.90
CA HIS A 191 -4.84 -3.46 -12.05
C HIS A 191 -5.55 -2.96 -13.31
N ASN A 192 -5.55 -1.65 -13.55
CA ASN A 192 -6.15 -1.04 -14.75
C ASN A 192 -5.45 -1.53 -16.03
N LYS A 193 -4.11 -1.61 -16.04
CA LYS A 193 -3.34 -2.18 -17.17
C LYS A 193 -3.66 -3.66 -17.40
N MET A 194 -3.91 -4.41 -16.33
CA MET A 194 -4.34 -5.80 -16.43
C MET A 194 -5.73 -5.92 -17.08
N LEU A 195 -6.69 -5.08 -16.67
CA LEU A 195 -8.04 -5.06 -17.25
C LEU A 195 -7.98 -4.68 -18.73
N ALA A 196 -7.30 -3.59 -19.07
CA ALA A 196 -7.13 -3.15 -20.46
C ALA A 196 -6.50 -4.23 -21.36
N ALA A 197 -5.58 -5.04 -20.82
CA ALA A 197 -5.02 -6.17 -21.55
C ALA A 197 -6.06 -7.29 -21.78
N TYR A 198 -6.92 -7.60 -20.81
CA TYR A 198 -8.01 -8.55 -21.01
C TYR A 198 -9.05 -8.04 -21.99
N ASP A 199 -9.40 -6.75 -21.93
CA ASP A 199 -10.32 -6.12 -22.87
C ASP A 199 -9.77 -6.21 -24.30
N LYS A 200 -8.49 -5.86 -24.49
CA LYS A 200 -7.80 -6.02 -25.77
C LYS A 200 -7.76 -7.48 -26.25
N ALA A 201 -7.60 -8.44 -25.33
CA ALA A 201 -7.64 -9.85 -25.69
C ALA A 201 -9.04 -10.28 -26.15
N ASN A 202 -10.10 -9.71 -25.58
CA ASN A 202 -11.48 -9.95 -26.02
C ASN A 202 -11.74 -9.33 -27.39
N GLU A 203 -11.33 -8.08 -27.62
CA GLU A 203 -11.43 -7.43 -28.95
C GLU A 203 -10.73 -8.25 -30.04
N LEU A 204 -9.55 -8.81 -29.74
CA LEU A 204 -8.83 -9.68 -30.68
C LEU A 204 -9.56 -11.01 -30.93
N LYS A 205 -10.23 -11.57 -29.91
CA LYS A 205 -11.04 -12.79 -30.08
C LYS A 205 -12.27 -12.53 -30.95
N ASP A 206 -12.90 -11.37 -30.80
CA ASP A 206 -14.06 -11.02 -31.63
C ASP A 206 -13.63 -10.84 -33.10
N LYS A 207 -12.51 -10.14 -33.34
CA LYS A 207 -11.89 -10.09 -34.68
C LYS A 207 -11.52 -11.47 -35.22
N LYS A 208 -11.04 -12.37 -34.36
CA LYS A 208 -10.74 -13.74 -34.74
C LYS A 208 -11.99 -14.46 -35.24
N LYS A 209 -13.11 -14.35 -34.50
CA LYS A 209 -14.40 -14.94 -34.89
C LYS A 209 -14.91 -14.38 -36.22
N GLU A 210 -14.84 -13.07 -36.43
CA GLU A 210 -15.23 -12.46 -37.71
C GLU A 210 -14.43 -13.01 -38.90
N ILE A 211 -13.14 -13.31 -38.70
CA ILE A 211 -12.31 -13.91 -39.75
C ILE A 211 -12.63 -15.41 -39.92
N GLU A 212 -12.89 -16.13 -38.82
CA GLU A 212 -13.33 -17.54 -38.87
C GLU A 212 -14.65 -17.67 -39.63
N GLU A 213 -15.62 -16.78 -39.41
CA GLU A 213 -16.89 -16.74 -40.15
C GLU A 213 -16.68 -16.48 -41.64
N LYS A 214 -15.84 -15.49 -42.00
CA LYS A 214 -15.50 -15.21 -43.41
C LYS A 214 -14.78 -16.36 -44.09
N LEU A 215 -13.98 -17.13 -43.36
CA LEU A 215 -13.30 -18.32 -43.87
C LEU A 215 -14.30 -19.46 -44.13
N ILE A 216 -15.35 -19.59 -43.32
CA ILE A 216 -16.42 -20.59 -43.51
C ILE A 216 -17.30 -20.21 -44.70
N GLU A 217 -17.53 -18.92 -44.94
CA GLU A 217 -18.32 -18.41 -46.07
C GLU A 217 -17.59 -18.42 -47.42
N ASN A 218 -16.26 -18.50 -47.41
CA ASN A 218 -15.39 -18.45 -48.59
C ASN A 218 -15.18 -19.83 -49.24
#